data_AF-A0A7C6FQJ4-F1
#
_entry.id   AF-A0A7C6FQJ4-F1
#
_cell.length_a   1.000
_cell.length_b   1.000
_cell.length_c   1.000
_cell.angle_alpha   90.00
_cell.angle_beta   90.00
_cell.angle_gamma   90.00
#
_symmetry.space_group_name_H-M   'P 1'
#
loop_
_entity.id
_entity.type
_entity.pdbx_description
1 polymer ?
#
loop_
_entity_poly.entity_id
_entity_poly.type
_entity_poly.pdbx_seq_one_letter_code
_entity_poly.pdbx_strand_id
1 'polypeptide(L)'
;MIRKKTNAHLYVAILVLLMIVGTLIASQLKQQASIFDIGDYSAISVDDAEAAYKNSKSTKDLLLLLKTLAYRQEVLGEKNLKNKIANYGTLLLDRAKTQDLDLSKLDEEHIMLQLLRIIRQAGAH
;
A
#
# COMPACT_ATOMS: atom_id res chain seq x y z
N MET A 1 -60.53 0.75 12.06
CA MET A 1 -59.63 0.58 10.89
C MET A 1 -58.54 1.65 10.99
N ILE A 2 -57.30 1.39 10.54
CA ILE A 2 -56.11 2.30 10.55
C ILE A 2 -55.11 2.08 11.71
N ARG A 3 -54.31 1.02 11.62
CA ARG A 3 -52.95 0.89 12.21
C ARG A 3 -52.13 -0.12 11.38
N LYS A 4 -51.89 0.20 10.10
CA LYS A 4 -51.01 -0.61 9.21
C LYS A 4 -49.89 0.21 8.55
N LYS A 5 -49.99 1.54 8.48
CA LYS A 5 -49.01 2.39 7.78
C LYS A 5 -47.67 2.54 8.50
N THR A 6 -47.64 2.58 9.83
CA THR A 6 -46.41 2.80 10.61
C THR A 6 -45.41 1.65 10.50
N ASN A 7 -45.89 0.41 10.39
CA ASN A 7 -45.00 -0.76 10.36
C ASN A 7 -44.26 -0.87 9.03
N ALA A 8 -44.89 -0.49 7.91
CA ALA A 8 -44.26 -0.51 6.59
C ALA A 8 -43.05 0.43 6.52
N HIS A 9 -43.15 1.63 7.11
CA HIS A 9 -42.03 2.57 7.19
C HIS A 9 -40.91 2.07 8.11
N LEU A 10 -41.25 1.36 9.19
CA LEU A 10 -40.27 0.75 10.09
C LEU A 10 -39.48 -0.37 9.39
N TYR A 11 -40.15 -1.25 8.64
CA TYR A 11 -39.48 -2.31 7.88
C TYR A 11 -38.56 -1.75 6.81
N VAL A 12 -38.99 -0.71 6.08
CA VAL A 12 -38.14 -0.05 5.06
C VAL A 12 -36.92 0.61 5.71
N ALA A 13 -37.08 1.27 6.87
CA ALA A 13 -35.96 1.87 7.59
C ALA A 13 -34.93 0.82 8.05
N ILE A 14 -35.39 -0.33 8.55
CA ILE A 14 -34.51 -1.44 8.95
C ILE A 14 -33.77 -2.03 7.73
N LEU A 15 -34.45 -2.15 6.59
CA LEU A 15 -33.87 -2.69 5.36
C LEU A 15 -32.78 -1.77 4.81
N VAL A 16 -33.01 -0.45 4.82
CA VAL A 16 -32.02 0.55 4.42
C VAL A 16 -30.82 0.54 5.37
N LEU A 17 -31.05 0.45 6.68
CA LEU A 17 -29.98 0.37 7.67
C LEU A 17 -29.12 -0.88 7.45
N LEU A 18 -29.74 -2.04 7.20
CA LEU A 18 -29.03 -3.29 6.90
C LEU A 18 -28.22 -3.20 5.61
N MET A 19 -28.72 -2.53 4.57
CA MET A 19 -27.96 -2.32 3.33
C MET A 19 -26.73 -1.41 3.54
N ILE A 20 -26.85 -0.36 4.34
CA ILE A 20 -25.72 0.54 4.67
C ILE A 20 -24.66 -0.21 5.49
N VAL A 21 -25.08 -1.00 6.48
CA VAL A 21 -24.14 -1.82 7.26
C VAL A 21 -23.46 -2.87 6.38
N GLY A 22 -24.22 -3.50 5.47
CA GLY A 22 -23.68 -4.45 4.50
C GLY A 22 -22.64 -3.84 3.56
N THR A 23 -22.87 -2.63 3.05
CA THR A 23 -21.91 -1.95 2.17
C THR A 23 -20.64 -1.51 2.91
N LEU A 24 -20.76 -1.09 4.18
CA LEU A 24 -19.61 -0.73 5.02
C LEU A 24 -18.72 -1.95 5.33
N ILE A 25 -19.32 -3.09 5.68
CA ILE A 25 -18.58 -4.34 5.95
C ILE A 25 -17.94 -4.87 4.66
N ALA A 26 -18.66 -4.86 3.54
CA ALA A 26 -18.11 -5.27 2.25
C ALA A 26 -16.94 -4.37 1.79
N SER A 27 -16.99 -3.07 2.13
CA SER A 27 -15.89 -2.14 1.85
C SER A 27 -14.65 -2.45 2.68
N GLN A 28 -14.80 -2.81 3.96
CA GLN A 28 -13.68 -3.19 4.82
C GLN A 28 -13.03 -4.51 4.36
N LEU A 29 -13.84 -5.49 3.93
CA LEU A 29 -13.34 -6.76 3.41
C LEU A 29 -12.59 -6.61 2.08
N LYS A 30 -13.04 -5.72 1.18
CA LYS A 30 -12.36 -5.46 -0.09
C LYS A 30 -11.00 -4.79 0.06
N GLN A 31 -10.75 -4.07 1.15
CA GLN A 31 -9.44 -3.45 1.39
C GLN A 31 -8.35 -4.47 1.74
N GLN A 32 -8.69 -5.72 2.05
CA GLN A 32 -7.76 -6.72 2.58
C GLN A 32 -7.17 -7.69 1.55
N ALA A 33 -7.58 -7.62 0.28
CA ALA A 33 -7.21 -8.62 -0.73
C ALA A 33 -6.44 -8.07 -1.94
N SER A 34 -5.58 -7.07 -1.72
CA SER A 34 -4.41 -6.94 -2.58
C SER A 34 -3.41 -7.96 -2.07
N ILE A 35 -3.33 -9.13 -2.71
CA ILE A 35 -2.21 -10.05 -2.50
C ILE A 35 -0.96 -9.23 -2.81
N PHE A 36 -0.22 -8.88 -1.77
CA PHE A 36 1.02 -8.15 -1.92
C PHE A 36 2.05 -9.13 -2.47
N ASP A 37 2.41 -8.95 -3.74
CA ASP A 37 3.25 -9.87 -4.49
C ASP A 37 4.36 -9.06 -5.18
N ILE A 38 5.44 -8.83 -4.42
CA ILE A 38 6.67 -8.20 -4.93
C ILE A 38 7.87 -9.18 -4.91
N GLY A 39 7.64 -10.40 -4.42
CA GLY A 39 8.65 -11.40 -4.08
C GLY A 39 8.95 -11.53 -2.58
N ASP A 40 9.77 -12.53 -2.24
CA ASP A 40 10.24 -12.81 -0.88
C ASP A 40 11.56 -12.05 -0.61
N TYR A 41 11.51 -11.11 0.34
CA TYR A 41 12.68 -10.35 0.82
C TYR A 41 12.99 -10.65 2.30
N SER A 42 12.49 -11.77 2.85
CA SER A 42 12.70 -12.16 4.25
C SER A 42 14.18 -12.38 4.58
N ALA A 43 14.97 -12.84 3.61
CA ALA A 43 16.40 -13.09 3.78
C ALA A 43 17.26 -11.82 3.83
N ILE A 44 16.71 -10.66 3.45
CA ILE A 44 17.44 -9.39 3.40
C ILE A 44 17.13 -8.58 4.65
N SER A 45 18.18 -8.15 5.35
CA SER A 45 18.02 -7.21 6.45
C SER A 45 17.87 -5.79 5.91
N VAL A 46 17.04 -4.98 6.60
CA VAL A 46 16.87 -3.56 6.23
C VAL A 46 18.20 -2.82 6.35
N ASP A 47 19.00 -3.17 7.35
CA ASP A 47 20.28 -2.50 7.61
C ASP A 47 21.31 -2.81 6.52
N ASP A 48 21.35 -4.05 6.02
CA ASP A 48 22.23 -4.43 4.91
C ASP A 48 21.80 -3.75 3.60
N ALA A 49 20.49 -3.72 3.32
CA ALA A 49 19.95 -3.03 2.15
C ALA A 49 20.22 -1.51 2.23
N GLU A 50 20.13 -0.93 3.42
CA GLU A 50 20.40 0.49 3.66
C GLU A 50 21.90 0.80 3.52
N ALA A 51 22.77 -0.08 4.00
CA ALA A 51 24.22 0.04 3.82
C ALA A 51 24.62 -0.09 2.34
N ALA A 52 24.05 -1.06 1.63
CA ALA A 52 24.28 -1.24 0.20
C ALA A 52 23.92 0.02 -0.60
N TYR A 53 22.75 0.59 -0.33
CA TYR A 53 22.34 1.85 -0.97
C TYR A 53 23.25 3.02 -0.60
N LYS A 54 23.65 3.17 0.66
CA LYS A 54 24.55 4.26 1.09
C LYS A 54 25.91 4.19 0.38
N ASN A 55 26.41 2.99 0.12
CA ASN A 55 27.69 2.76 -0.54
C ASN A 55 27.62 3.02 -2.04
N SER A 56 26.62 2.47 -2.73
CA SER A 56 26.54 2.57 -4.19
C SER A 56 25.86 3.85 -4.67
N LYS A 57 24.90 4.36 -3.88
CA LYS A 57 23.90 5.37 -4.25
C LYS A 57 23.13 5.02 -5.53
N SER A 58 23.12 3.75 -5.93
CA SER A 58 22.51 3.30 -7.17
C SER A 58 20.98 3.26 -7.05
N THR A 59 20.27 3.47 -8.17
CA THR A 59 18.80 3.34 -8.17
C THR A 59 18.36 1.89 -7.95
N LYS A 60 19.17 0.92 -8.38
CA LYS A 60 18.91 -0.51 -8.16
C LYS A 60 18.88 -0.86 -6.67
N ASP A 61 19.85 -0.36 -5.90
CA ASP A 61 19.93 -0.63 -4.47
C ASP A 61 18.87 0.16 -3.69
N LEU A 62 18.51 1.36 -4.16
CA LEU A 62 17.35 2.09 -3.64
C LEU A 62 16.06 1.29 -3.82
N LEU A 63 15.88 0.66 -4.98
CA LEU A 63 14.72 -0.17 -5.27
C LEU A 63 14.68 -1.41 -4.37
N LEU A 64 15.82 -2.08 -4.19
CA LEU A 64 15.95 -3.24 -3.31
C LEU A 64 15.63 -2.88 -1.85
N LEU A 65 16.12 -1.73 -1.38
CA LEU A 65 15.80 -1.20 -0.05
C LEU A 65 14.30 -0.94 0.11
N LEU A 66 13.67 -0.27 -0.87
CA LEU A 66 12.24 0.01 -0.85
C LEU A 66 11.39 -1.27 -0.87
N LYS A 67 11.77 -2.27 -1.68
CA LYS A 67 11.13 -3.59 -1.72
C LYS A 67 11.25 -4.31 -0.37
N THR A 68 12.42 -4.29 0.24
CA THR A 68 12.67 -4.91 1.55
C THR A 68 11.82 -4.23 2.64
N LEU A 69 11.78 -2.89 2.64
CA LEU A 69 10.96 -2.12 3.58
C LEU A 69 9.46 -2.38 3.39
N ALA A 70 8.99 -2.41 2.14
CA ALA A 70 7.61 -2.68 1.80
C ALA A 70 7.20 -4.11 2.21
N TYR A 71 8.07 -5.10 1.96
CA TYR A 71 7.86 -6.48 2.40
C TYR A 71 7.70 -6.58 3.92
N ARG A 72 8.59 -5.95 4.68
CA ARG A 72 8.49 -6.00 6.14
C ARG A 72 7.26 -5.27 6.69
N GLN A 73 6.86 -4.17 6.06
CA GLN A 73 5.64 -3.47 6.48
C GLN A 73 4.38 -4.29 6.17
N GLU A 74 4.23 -4.81 4.95
CA GLU A 74 3.00 -5.45 4.48
C GLU A 74 2.91 -6.92 4.89
N VAL A 75 4.01 -7.67 4.86
CA VAL A 75 4.04 -9.11 5.15
C VAL A 75 4.34 -9.38 6.62
N LEU A 76 5.32 -8.69 7.20
CA LEU A 76 5.71 -8.89 8.62
C LEU A 76 4.98 -7.96 9.59
N GLY A 77 4.25 -6.96 9.10
CA GLY A 77 3.47 -6.03 9.93
C GLY A 77 4.31 -4.98 10.69
N GLU A 78 5.55 -4.73 10.26
CA GLU A 78 6.46 -3.76 10.88
C GLU A 78 6.02 -2.30 10.58
N LYS A 79 5.16 -1.73 11.43
CA LYS A 79 4.57 -0.39 11.22
C LYS A 79 5.53 0.78 11.40
N ASN A 80 6.67 0.57 12.03
CA ASN A 80 7.70 1.59 12.26
C ASN A 80 8.50 1.96 10.99
N LEU A 81 8.27 1.26 9.87
CA LEU A 81 9.00 1.49 8.62
C LEU A 81 8.40 2.59 7.74
N LYS A 82 7.18 3.05 8.04
CA LYS A 82 6.45 4.02 7.22
C LYS A 82 7.27 5.28 6.89
N ASN A 83 7.94 5.87 7.87
CA ASN A 83 8.75 7.08 7.67
C ASN A 83 9.97 6.80 6.78
N LYS A 84 10.61 5.63 6.92
CA LYS A 84 11.73 5.23 6.05
C LYS A 84 11.25 5.05 4.61
N ILE A 85 10.11 4.38 4.41
CA ILE A 85 9.50 4.20 3.09
C ILE A 85 9.16 5.55 2.45
N ALA A 86 8.60 6.49 3.20
CA ALA A 86 8.29 7.83 2.71
C ALA A 86 9.57 8.54 2.23
N ASN A 87 10.62 8.54 3.05
CA ASN A 87 11.88 9.23 2.73
C ASN A 87 12.57 8.65 1.49
N TYR A 88 12.77 7.33 1.45
CA TYR A 88 13.42 6.67 0.32
C TYR A 88 12.52 6.66 -0.93
N GLY A 89 11.20 6.65 -0.74
CA GLY A 89 10.22 6.72 -1.81
C GLY A 89 10.22 8.08 -2.50
N THR A 90 10.23 9.19 -1.75
CA THR A 90 10.40 10.53 -2.32
C THR A 90 11.73 10.63 -3.07
N LEU A 91 12.81 10.08 -2.53
CA LEU A 91 14.10 10.07 -3.22
C LEU A 91 14.06 9.32 -4.57
N LEU A 92 13.33 8.21 -4.67
CA LEU A 92 13.12 7.49 -5.92
C LEU A 92 12.30 8.34 -6.91
N LEU A 93 11.22 8.96 -6.45
CA LEU A 93 10.36 9.81 -7.27
C LEU A 93 11.10 11.06 -7.78
N ASP A 94 11.94 11.67 -6.95
CA ASP A 94 12.75 12.82 -7.34
C ASP A 94 13.80 12.44 -8.38
N ARG A 95 14.42 11.26 -8.26
CA ARG A 95 15.30 10.73 -9.32
C ARG A 95 14.53 10.51 -10.62
N ALA A 96 13.32 9.97 -10.55
CA ALA A 96 12.48 9.80 -11.73
C ALA A 96 12.17 11.14 -12.42
N LYS A 97 11.81 12.16 -11.63
CA LYS A 97 11.54 13.52 -12.14
C LYS A 97 12.79 14.19 -12.72
N THR A 98 13.94 14.08 -12.07
CA THR A 98 15.15 14.84 -12.42
C THR A 98 16.00 14.18 -13.50
N GLN A 99 16.01 12.84 -13.57
CA GLN A 99 16.85 12.07 -14.50
C GLN A 99 16.06 11.50 -15.69
N ASP A 100 14.80 11.91 -15.86
CA ASP A 100 13.86 11.35 -16.86
C ASP A 100 13.84 9.81 -16.82
N LEU A 101 13.86 9.27 -15.59
CA LEU A 101 14.00 7.84 -15.36
C LEU A 101 12.61 7.19 -15.46
N ASP A 102 12.47 6.29 -16.43
CA ASP A 102 11.24 5.52 -16.62
C ASP A 102 11.13 4.43 -15.54
N LEU A 103 10.31 4.70 -14.51
CA LEU A 103 10.06 3.78 -13.40
C LEU A 103 9.50 2.43 -13.88
N SER A 104 8.78 2.40 -15.00
CA SER A 104 8.21 1.17 -15.56
C SER A 104 9.27 0.20 -16.10
N LYS A 105 10.50 0.69 -16.34
CA LYS A 105 11.63 -0.11 -16.83
C LYS A 105 12.58 -0.56 -15.74
N LEU A 106 12.38 -0.13 -14.50
CA LEU A 106 13.27 -0.47 -13.38
C LEU A 106 13.00 -1.86 -12.82
N ASP A 107 11.79 -2.37 -13.00
CA ASP A 107 11.35 -3.67 -12.50
C ASP A 107 10.10 -4.12 -13.25
N GLU A 108 9.54 -5.26 -12.85
CA GLU A 108 8.28 -5.73 -13.41
C GLU A 108 7.14 -4.75 -13.10
N GLU A 109 6.30 -4.46 -14.08
CA GLU A 109 5.27 -3.41 -13.99
C GLU A 109 4.37 -3.59 -12.77
N HIS A 110 3.90 -4.81 -12.53
CA HIS A 110 3.01 -5.12 -11.40
C HIS A 110 3.71 -4.93 -10.03
N ILE A 111 5.01 -5.22 -9.95
CA ILE A 111 5.83 -5.00 -8.74
C ILE A 111 5.99 -3.50 -8.51
N MET A 112 6.32 -2.75 -9.56
CA MET A 112 6.51 -1.31 -9.49
C MET A 112 5.23 -0.57 -9.08
N LEU A 113 4.08 -0.96 -9.64
CA LEU A 113 2.79 -0.38 -9.28
C LEU A 113 2.42 -0.63 -7.82
N GLN A 114 2.68 -1.83 -7.31
CA GLN A 114 2.48 -2.15 -5.89
C GLN A 114 3.42 -1.35 -4.99
N LEU A 115 4.69 -1.26 -5.37
CA LEU A 115 5.68 -0.48 -4.63
C LEU A 115 5.33 1.01 -4.59
N LEU A 116 4.91 1.58 -5.72
CA LEU A 116 4.45 2.97 -5.82
C LEU A 116 3.21 3.23 -4.97
N ARG A 117 2.29 2.26 -4.90
CA ARG A 117 1.12 2.36 -4.02
C ARG A 117 1.54 2.48 -2.56
N ILE A 118 2.47 1.64 -2.11
CA ILE A 118 2.96 1.64 -0.72
C ILE A 118 3.74 2.92 -0.42
N ILE A 119 4.60 3.35 -1.33
CA ILE A 119 5.35 4.61 -1.25
C ILE A 119 4.39 5.80 -1.05
N ARG A 120 3.31 5.87 -1.84
CA ARG A 120 2.28 6.91 -1.69
C ARG A 120 1.48 6.78 -0.39
N GLN A 121 1.10 5.57 0.02
CA GLN A 121 0.42 5.33 1.30
C GLN A 121 1.30 5.70 2.51
N ALA A 122 2.61 5.56 2.37
CA ALA A 122 3.59 5.98 3.37
C ALA A 122 3.71 7.51 3.47
N GLY A 123 3.34 8.25 2.42
CA GLY A 123 3.34 9.72 2.39
C GLY A 123 4.42 10.35 1.51
N ALA A 124 5.09 9.57 0.66
CA ALA A 124 6.03 10.11 -0.32
C ALA A 124 5.32 10.93 -1.40
N HIS A 125 5.97 12.02 -1.82
CA HIS A 125 5.52 13.00 -2.79
C HIS A 125 6.70 13.51 -3.64
#